data_AF-A0A7V6TAB6-F1
#
_entry.id   AF-A0A7V6TAB6-F1
#
_cell.length_a   1.000
_cell.length_b   1.000
_cell.length_c   1.000
_cell.angle_alpha   90.00
_cell.angle_beta   90.00
_cell.angle_gamma   90.00
#
_symmetry.space_group_name_H-M   'P 1'
#
loop_
_entity.id
_entity.type
_entity.pdbx_description
1 polymer ?
#
loop_
_entity_poly.entity_id
_entity_poly.type
_entity_poly.pdbx_seq_one_letter_code
_entity_poly.pdbx_strand_id
1 'polypeptide(L)' 'MHSIMILLIIAVITIFLLGYALGRRAGKKEGVTEGMSLVPLEWRKEMFETSICPLCTQELNIRTNYDNIHNREL' A
#
# COMPACT_ATOMS: atom_id res chain seq x y z
N MET A 1 -34.19 -4.57 -34.56
CA MET A 1 -34.11 -5.15 -33.20
C MET A 1 -32.69 -5.61 -32.85
N HIS A 2 -32.00 -6.38 -33.70
CA HIS A 2 -30.63 -6.84 -33.41
C HIS A 2 -29.58 -5.73 -33.26
N SER A 3 -29.60 -4.69 -34.10
CA SER A 3 -28.61 -3.59 -33.98
C SER A 3 -28.74 -2.80 -32.67
N ILE A 4 -29.96 -2.62 -32.17
CA ILE A 4 -30.23 -1.93 -30.90
C ILE A 4 -29.69 -2.76 -29.72
N MET A 5 -29.90 -4.08 -29.74
CA MET A 5 -29.37 -5.00 -28.73
C MET A 5 -27.84 -4.95 -28.67
N ILE A 6 -27.16 -4.91 -29.83
CA ILE A 6 -25.70 -4.83 -29.90
C ILE A 6 -25.20 -3.52 -29.27
N LEU A 7 -25.85 -2.39 -29.56
CA LEU A 7 -25.48 -1.09 -28.98
C LEU A 7 -25.62 -1.08 -27.45
N LEU A 8 -26.67 -1.69 -26.90
CA LEU A 8 -26.85 -1.80 -25.45
C LEU A 8 -25.76 -2.64 -24.80
N ILE A 9 -25.39 -3.77 -25.39
CA ILE A 9 -24.31 -4.63 -24.90
C ILE A 9 -22.98 -3.85 -24.87
N ILE A 10 -22.67 -3.13 -25.95
CA ILE A 10 -21.46 -2.31 -26.04
C ILE A 10 -21.47 -1.22 -24.97
N ALA A 11 -22.60 -0.55 -24.75
CA ALA A 11 -22.72 0.48 -23.72
C ALA A 11 -22.46 -0.08 -22.32
N VAL A 12 -23.04 -1.22 -21.98
CA VAL A 12 -22.83 -1.88 -20.68
C VAL A 12 -21.38 -2.28 -20.48
N ILE A 13 -20.75 -2.89 -21.48
CA ILE A 13 -19.34 -3.27 -21.43
C ILE A 13 -18.46 -2.04 -21.25
N THR A 14 -18.76 -0.95 -21.96
CA THR A 14 -17.99 0.29 -21.89
C THR A 14 -18.06 0.89 -20.49
N ILE A 15 -19.27 0.98 -19.89
CA ILE A 15 -19.46 1.48 -18.53
C ILE A 15 -18.71 0.62 -17.51
N PHE A 16 -18.80 -0.71 -17.64
CA PHE A 16 -18.11 -1.65 -16.74
C PHE A 16 -16.58 -1.49 -16.82
N LEU A 17 -16.03 -1.41 -18.03
CA LEU A 17 -14.59 -1.24 -18.24
C LEU A 17 -14.08 0.11 -17.73
N LEU A 18 -14.84 1.18 -17.93
CA LEU A 18 -14.49 2.50 -17.40
C LEU A 18 -14.51 2.50 -15.87
N GLY A 19 -15.54 1.92 -15.25
CA GLY A 19 -15.62 1.75 -13.81
C GLY A 19 -14.45 0.95 -13.25
N TYR A 20 -14.11 -0.18 -13.89
CA TYR A 20 -12.95 -0.99 -13.50
C TYR A 20 -11.62 -0.23 -13.63
N ALA A 21 -11.41 0.49 -14.73
CA ALA A 21 -10.18 1.24 -14.97
C ALA A 21 -9.99 2.37 -13.96
N LEU A 22 -11.05 3.12 -13.65
CA LEU A 22 -11.04 4.17 -12.65
C LEU A 22 -10.82 3.59 -11.24
N GLY A 23 -11.58 2.56 -10.87
CA GLY A 23 -11.45 1.89 -9.58
C GLY A 23 -10.07 1.30 -9.35
N ARG A 24 -9.47 0.66 -10.37
CA ARG A 24 -8.10 0.10 -10.28
C ARG A 24 -7.04 1.19 -10.07
N ARG A 25 -7.20 2.36 -10.68
CA ARG A 25 -6.26 3.48 -10.51
C ARG A 25 -6.39 4.10 -9.11
N ALA A 26 -7.62 4.32 -8.65
CA ALA A 26 -7.89 4.82 -7.31
C ALA A 26 -7.37 3.84 -6.24
N GLY A 27 -7.75 2.56 -6.33
CA GLY A 27 -7.33 1.54 -5.38
C GLY A 27 -5.82 1.33 -5.34
N LYS A 28 -5.09 1.43 -6.47
CA LYS A 28 -3.62 1.39 -6.45
C LYS A 28 -3.03 2.59 -5.70
N LYS A 29 -3.57 3.79 -5.92
CA LYS A 29 -3.08 5.00 -5.25
C LYS A 29 -3.37 4.95 -3.74
N GLU A 30 -4.58 4.56 -3.38
CA GLU A 30 -5.02 4.41 -2.00
C GLU A 30 -4.22 3.33 -1.28
N GLY A 31 -4.09 2.13 -1.86
CA GLY A 31 -3.34 1.03 -1.26
C GLY A 31 -1.84 1.32 -1.09
N VAL A 32 -1.21 2.04 -2.02
CA VAL A 32 0.19 2.50 -1.83
C VAL A 32 0.28 3.54 -0.71
N THR A 33 -0.67 4.46 -0.63
CA THR A 33 -0.67 5.51 0.40
C THR A 33 -0.90 4.90 1.79
N GLU A 34 -1.87 4.00 1.91
CA GLU A 34 -2.17 3.28 3.14
C GLU A 34 -1.01 2.36 3.55
N GLY A 35 -0.46 1.61 2.60
CA GLY A 35 0.72 0.78 2.82
C GLY A 35 1.92 1.58 3.30
N MET A 36 2.22 2.73 2.68
CA MET A 36 3.31 3.63 3.11
C MET A 36 3.09 4.20 4.52
N SER A 37 1.84 4.31 4.98
CA SER A 37 1.52 4.76 6.34
C SER A 37 1.67 3.64 7.38
N LEU A 38 1.34 2.40 7.00
CA LEU A 38 1.35 1.23 7.89
C LEU A 38 2.74 0.61 8.02
N VAL A 39 3.47 0.53 6.91
CA VAL A 39 4.79 -0.13 6.81
C VAL A 39 5.80 0.40 7.84
N PRO A 40 5.97 1.73 8.04
CA PRO A 40 6.89 2.24 9.05
C PRO A 40 6.54 1.83 10.48
N LEU A 41 5.25 1.63 10.77
CA LEU A 41 4.77 1.24 12.10
C LEU A 41 5.01 -0.26 12.34
N GLU A 42 4.66 -1.09 11.35
CA GLU A 42 4.86 -2.54 11.40
C GLU A 42 6.35 -2.88 11.50
N TRP A 43 7.19 -2.23 10.68
CA TRP A 43 8.64 -2.40 10.72
C TRP A 43 9.23 -1.96 12.06
N ARG A 44 8.74 -0.87 12.67
CA ARG A 44 9.20 -0.46 13.99
C ARG A 44 8.86 -1.52 15.05
N LYS A 45 7.66 -2.11 14.97
CA LYS A 45 7.24 -3.19 15.88
C LYS A 45 8.10 -4.42 15.70
N GLU A 46 8.32 -4.86 14.46
CA GLU A 46 9.17 -6.00 14.13
C GLU A 46 10.62 -5.79 14.59
N MET A 47 11.18 -4.60 14.37
CA MET A 47 12.51 -4.21 14.87
C MET A 47 12.58 -4.28 16.40
N PHE A 48 11.53 -3.86 17.11
CA PHE A 48 11.49 -3.92 18.57
C PHE A 48 11.41 -5.37 19.10
N GLU A 49 10.66 -6.23 18.42
CA GLU A 49 10.49 -7.64 18.83
C GLU A 49 11.70 -8.52 18.48
N THR A 50 12.33 -8.28 17.34
CA THR A 50 13.39 -9.15 16.81
C THR A 50 14.79 -8.58 17.01
N SER A 51 14.92 -7.28 17.30
CA SER A 51 16.19 -6.55 17.24
C SER A 51 16.89 -6.66 15.89
N ILE A 52 16.18 -6.90 14.80
CA ILE A 52 16.73 -7.00 13.45
C ILE A 52 16.13 -5.91 12.56
N CYS A 53 16.97 -5.23 11.79
CA CYS A 53 16.50 -4.26 10.81
C CYS A 53 15.88 -4.96 9.59
N PRO A 54 14.61 -4.72 9.23
CA PRO A 54 13.95 -5.40 8.09
C PRO A 54 14.47 -4.94 6.72
N LEU A 55 15.24 -3.85 6.66
CA LEU A 55 15.82 -3.33 5.41
C LEU A 55 17.16 -3.98 5.06
N CYS A 56 18.02 -4.21 6.05
CA CYS A 56 19.38 -4.72 5.84
C CYS A 56 19.66 -6.04 6.57
N THR A 57 18.69 -6.57 7.30
CA THR A 57 18.76 -7.84 8.04
C THR A 57 19.87 -7.88 9.08
N GLN A 58 20.35 -6.70 9.50
CA GLN A 58 21.41 -6.57 10.49
C GLN A 58 20.80 -6.58 11.89
N GLU A 59 21.44 -7.30 12.82
CA GLU A 59 21.09 -7.28 14.24
C GLU A 59 21.47 -5.90 14.83
N LEU A 60 20.49 -5.24 15.44
CA LEU A 60 20.62 -3.94 16.07
C LEU A 60 21.38 -4.09 17.40
N ASN A 61 22.41 -3.28 17.59
CA ASN A 61 23.23 -3.34 18.80
C ASN A 61 22.52 -2.61 19.95
N ILE A 62 21.87 -3.38 20.82
CA ILE A 62 21.11 -2.92 22.00
C ILE A 62 21.91 -1.95 22.90
N ARG A 63 23.25 -1.99 22.87
CA ARG A 63 24.12 -1.22 23.78
C ARG A 63 24.57 0.13 23.23
N THR A 64 24.37 0.39 21.94
CA THR A 64 24.79 1.64 21.33
C THR A 64 23.64 2.22 20.53
N ASN A 65 23.01 3.25 21.08
CA ASN A 65 21.98 4.05 20.44
C ASN A 65 22.58 4.83 19.25
N TYR A 66 22.89 4.14 18.15
CA TYR A 66 23.27 4.75 16.88
C TYR A 66 22.09 4.78 15.90
N ASP A 67 21.03 4.05 16.21
CA ASP A 67 19.76 4.08 15.52
C ASP A 67 19.05 5.37 15.96
N ASN A 68 19.29 6.46 15.23
CA ASN A 68 18.53 7.71 15.33
C ASN A 68 17.06 7.51 14.89
N ILE A 69 16.34 6.54 15.46
CA ILE A 69 14.88 6.51 15.47
C ILE A 69 14.50 7.66 16.40
N HIS A 70 14.32 8.84 15.81
CA HIS A 70 14.01 10.07 16.55
C HIS A 70 13.02 9.79 17.67
N ASN A 71 13.51 10.00 18.89
CA ASN A 71 12.71 10.22 20.07
C ASN A 71 11.85 11.45 19.75
N ARG A 72 10.59 11.23 19.34
CA ARG A 72 9.62 12.32 19.27
C ARG A 72 9.20 12.54 20.72
N GLU A 73 10.04 13.28 21.44
CA GLU A 73 9.78 13.73 22.79
C GLU A 73 8.40 14.41 22.81
N LEU A 74 7.56 13.87 23.69
CA LEU A 74 6.27 14.38 24.09
C LEU A 74 6.45 15.00 25.48
#